data_AF-U4UCG8-F1
#
_entry.id   AF-U4UCG8-F1
#
_cell.length_a   1.000
_cell.length_b   1.000
_cell.length_c   1.000
_cell.angle_alpha   90.00
_cell.angle_beta   90.00
_cell.angle_gamma   90.00
#
_symmetry.space_group_name_H-M   'P 1'
#
loop_
_entity.id
_entity.type
_entity.pdbx_description
1 polymer ?
#
loop_
_entity_poly.entity_id
_entity_poly.type
_entity_poly.pdbx_seq_one_letter_code
_entity_poly.pdbx_strand_id
1 'polypeptide(L)'
;MYEQHAEEMQMLVANFRKRNNELRKERPACPSSLFHTWEALLQEVEIDSQLEKSNWLVKTVNKLQALGDIASILGRQVSRPLLERSFYRKMQSRKVFAHRESYETIIAKTEEKLAKVDAENPKKIAGRLTAQFALLQTRQEYKNAYVSYLASPTTESLSAYFNSHNAYIQQLHATNGMMEEFGNATLPSLLQLSVDDLMANYTVSCDER
;
A
#
# COMPACT_ATOMS: atom_id res chain seq x y z
N MET A 1 -6.47 -37.55 -20.30
CA MET A 1 -5.79 -38.38 -21.30
C MET A 1 -5.32 -39.69 -20.67
N TYR A 2 -4.33 -39.68 -19.76
CA TYR A 2 -3.84 -40.91 -19.09
C TYR A 2 -4.89 -41.62 -18.21
N GLU A 3 -5.70 -40.87 -17.46
CA GLU A 3 -6.80 -41.44 -16.67
C GLU A 3 -7.82 -42.18 -17.54
N GLN A 4 -8.31 -41.51 -18.59
CA GLN A 4 -9.26 -42.08 -19.52
C GLN A 4 -8.69 -43.29 -20.28
N HIS A 5 -7.41 -43.24 -20.68
CA HIS A 5 -6.73 -44.37 -21.31
C HIS A 5 -6.64 -45.60 -20.38
N ALA A 6 -6.27 -45.41 -19.11
CA ALA A 6 -6.24 -46.49 -18.12
C ALA A 6 -7.63 -47.12 -17.93
N GLU A 7 -8.70 -46.31 -17.87
CA GLU A 7 -10.08 -46.79 -17.73
C GLU A 7 -10.56 -47.57 -18.96
N GLU A 8 -10.23 -47.10 -20.15
CA GLU A 8 -10.53 -47.82 -21.40
C GLU A 8 -9.82 -49.19 -21.44
N MET A 9 -8.57 -49.27 -20.97
CA MET A 9 -7.83 -50.53 -20.85
C MET A 9 -8.44 -51.49 -19.82
N GLN A 10 -8.87 -50.99 -18.65
CA GLN A 10 -9.56 -51.82 -17.65
C GLN A 10 -10.87 -52.41 -18.20
N MET A 11 -11.65 -51.60 -18.91
CA MET A 11 -12.87 -52.06 -19.55
C MET A 11 -12.59 -53.12 -20.63
N LEU A 12 -11.52 -52.93 -21.40
CA LEU A 12 -11.09 -53.90 -22.42
C LEU A 12 -10.71 -55.24 -21.79
N VAL A 13 -9.87 -55.24 -20.73
CA VAL A 13 -9.48 -56.46 -20.02
C VAL A 13 -10.69 -57.16 -19.40
N ALA A 14 -11.59 -56.42 -18.75
CA ALA A 14 -12.81 -56.96 -18.16
C ALA A 14 -13.69 -57.67 -19.21
N ASN A 15 -13.86 -57.07 -20.39
CA ASN A 15 -14.61 -57.65 -21.49
C ASN A 15 -13.98 -58.95 -22.02
N PHE A 16 -12.65 -58.96 -22.23
CA PHE A 16 -11.96 -60.16 -22.68
C PHE A 16 -11.94 -61.27 -21.63
N ARG A 17 -11.79 -60.96 -20.34
CA ARG A 17 -11.90 -61.95 -19.26
C ARG A 17 -13.29 -62.58 -19.20
N LYS A 18 -14.35 -61.77 -19.35
CA LYS A 18 -15.73 -62.28 -19.43
C LYS A 18 -15.89 -63.24 -20.62
N ARG A 19 -15.39 -62.86 -21.79
CA ARG A 19 -15.45 -63.68 -23.01
C ARG A 19 -14.64 -64.98 -22.88
N ASN A 20 -13.44 -64.93 -22.30
CA ASN A 20 -12.63 -66.12 -22.03
C ASN A 20 -13.37 -67.10 -21.09
N ASN A 21 -14.09 -66.58 -20.09
CA ASN A 21 -14.86 -67.41 -19.16
C ASN A 21 -16.07 -68.08 -19.83
N GLU A 22 -16.69 -67.43 -20.83
CA GLU A 22 -17.74 -68.05 -21.66
C GLU A 22 -17.14 -69.18 -22.53
N LEU A 23 -16.01 -68.93 -23.20
CA LEU A 23 -15.34 -69.90 -24.05
C LEU A 23 -14.86 -71.14 -23.30
N ARG A 24 -14.44 -70.99 -22.02
CA ARG A 24 -14.09 -72.12 -21.14
C ARG A 24 -15.29 -73.04 -20.83
N LYS A 25 -16.53 -72.52 -20.86
CA LYS A 25 -17.74 -73.32 -20.64
C LYS A 25 -18.12 -74.14 -21.87
N GLU A 26 -17.82 -73.65 -23.07
CA GLU A 26 -18.17 -74.29 -24.35
C GLU A 26 -17.18 -75.39 -24.78
N ARG A 27 -15.96 -75.43 -24.22
CA ARG A 27 -14.92 -76.39 -24.62
C ARG A 27 -14.20 -77.00 -23.41
N PRO A 28 -14.34 -78.32 -23.14
CA PRO A 28 -13.56 -79.01 -22.11
C PRO A 28 -12.05 -78.90 -22.39
N ALA A 29 -11.28 -78.71 -21.33
CA ALA A 29 -9.90 -78.23 -21.32
C ALA A 29 -8.94 -78.97 -22.27
N CYS A 30 -8.45 -78.26 -23.29
CA CYS A 30 -7.14 -78.54 -23.87
C CYS A 30 -6.17 -77.49 -23.30
N PRO A 31 -5.07 -77.87 -22.62
CA PRO A 31 -4.09 -76.91 -22.12
C PRO A 31 -3.34 -76.31 -23.31
N SER A 32 -3.87 -75.21 -23.84
CA SER A 32 -3.25 -74.48 -24.93
C SER A 32 -2.24 -73.50 -24.37
N SER A 33 -0.96 -73.63 -24.75
CA SER A 33 0.08 -72.65 -24.42
C SER A 33 -0.34 -71.24 -24.83
N LEU A 34 -1.02 -71.11 -25.97
CA LEU A 34 -1.54 -69.83 -26.45
C LEU A 34 -2.53 -69.18 -25.49
N PHE A 35 -3.37 -69.99 -24.85
CA PHE A 35 -4.36 -69.50 -23.90
C PHE A 35 -3.72 -69.01 -22.60
N HIS A 36 -2.66 -69.69 -22.15
CA HIS A 36 -1.87 -69.22 -21.02
C HIS A 36 -1.13 -67.93 -21.34
N THR A 37 -0.52 -67.82 -22.52
CA THR A 37 0.13 -66.58 -22.97
C THR A 37 -0.86 -65.42 -23.10
N TRP A 38 -2.07 -65.68 -23.58
CA TRP A 38 -3.15 -64.68 -23.66
C TRP A 38 -3.63 -64.20 -22.28
N GLU A 39 -3.82 -65.12 -21.33
CA GLU A 39 -4.19 -64.75 -19.95
C GLU A 39 -3.07 -63.98 -19.23
N ALA A 40 -1.80 -64.34 -19.47
CA ALA A 40 -0.65 -63.60 -18.96
C ALA A 40 -0.62 -62.18 -19.52
N LEU A 41 -0.83 -62.00 -20.83
CA LEU A 41 -0.92 -60.68 -21.45
C LEU A 41 -2.06 -59.84 -20.86
N LEU A 42 -3.26 -60.40 -20.70
CA LEU A 42 -4.38 -59.69 -20.08
C LEU A 42 -4.11 -59.31 -18.63
N GLN A 43 -3.35 -60.13 -17.90
CA GLN A 43 -2.95 -59.84 -16.53
C GLN A 43 -1.90 -58.72 -16.46
N GLU A 44 -0.93 -58.70 -17.38
CA GLU A 44 0.06 -57.62 -17.48
C GLU A 44 -0.61 -56.28 -17.83
N VAL A 45 -1.51 -56.26 -18.81
CA VAL A 45 -2.26 -55.03 -19.19
C VAL A 45 -3.13 -54.51 -18.04
N GLU A 46 -3.74 -55.40 -17.25
CA GLU A 46 -4.50 -55.01 -16.06
C GLU A 46 -3.60 -54.34 -15.01
N ILE A 47 -2.45 -54.95 -14.72
CA ILE A 47 -1.49 -54.44 -13.73
C ILE A 47 -0.98 -53.06 -14.17
N ASP A 48 -0.59 -52.91 -15.43
CA ASP A 48 -0.06 -51.66 -15.98
C ASP A 48 -1.11 -50.54 -15.92
N SER A 49 -2.36 -50.82 -16.29
CA SER A 49 -3.44 -49.84 -16.18
C SER A 49 -3.73 -49.43 -14.74
N GLN A 50 -3.77 -50.37 -13.80
CA GLN A 50 -3.97 -50.05 -12.38
C GLN A 50 -2.82 -49.20 -11.81
N LEU A 51 -1.59 -49.49 -12.21
CA LEU A 51 -0.40 -48.74 -11.81
C LEU A 51 -0.42 -47.32 -12.39
N GLU A 52 -0.83 -47.16 -13.65
CA GLU A 52 -1.01 -45.85 -14.28
C GLU A 52 -2.07 -45.01 -13.56
N LYS A 53 -3.23 -45.61 -13.23
CA LYS A 53 -4.30 -44.95 -12.47
C LYS A 53 -3.82 -44.52 -11.08
N SER A 54 -3.11 -45.39 -10.37
CA SER A 54 -2.55 -45.09 -9.04
C SER A 54 -1.55 -43.95 -9.09
N ASN A 55 -0.63 -43.97 -10.06
CA ASN A 55 0.34 -42.90 -10.28
C ASN A 55 -0.33 -41.56 -10.61
N TRP A 56 -1.39 -41.58 -11.42
CA TRP A 56 -2.16 -40.37 -11.72
C TRP A 56 -2.82 -39.81 -10.46
N LEU A 57 -3.48 -40.65 -9.66
CA LEU A 57 -4.12 -40.24 -8.41
C LEU A 57 -3.13 -39.58 -7.45
N VAL A 58 -1.96 -40.20 -7.24
CA VAL A 58 -0.91 -39.66 -6.37
C VAL A 58 -0.42 -38.30 -6.87
N LYS A 59 -0.17 -38.16 -8.19
CA LYS A 59 0.25 -36.88 -8.79
C LYS A 59 -0.80 -35.79 -8.61
N THR A 60 -2.07 -36.12 -8.81
CA THR A 60 -3.18 -35.17 -8.66
C THR A 60 -3.34 -34.74 -7.20
N VAL A 61 -3.31 -35.68 -6.25
CA VAL A 61 -3.41 -35.38 -4.81
C VAL A 61 -2.25 -34.48 -4.36
N ASN A 62 -1.02 -34.81 -4.75
CA ASN A 62 0.15 -33.98 -4.41
C ASN A 62 0.06 -32.57 -4.99
N LYS A 63 -0.42 -32.45 -6.23
CA LYS A 63 -0.63 -31.14 -6.87
C LYS A 63 -1.68 -30.31 -6.12
N LEU A 64 -2.79 -30.94 -5.70
CA LEU A 64 -3.84 -30.28 -4.93
C LEU A 64 -3.34 -29.84 -3.55
N GLN A 65 -2.57 -30.68 -2.86
CA GLN A 65 -1.96 -30.34 -1.58
C GLN A 65 -1.04 -29.12 -1.71
N ALA A 66 -0.15 -29.11 -2.71
CA ALA A 66 0.75 -27.98 -2.94
C ALA A 66 -0.01 -26.67 -3.23
N LEU A 67 -1.10 -26.73 -4.01
CA LEU A 67 -1.95 -25.56 -4.25
C LEU A 67 -2.63 -25.07 -2.97
N GLY A 68 -3.09 -25.99 -2.11
CA GLY A 68 -3.64 -25.67 -0.79
C GLY A 68 -2.62 -25.00 0.12
N ASP A 69 -1.39 -25.52 0.16
CA ASP A 69 -0.29 -24.96 0.94
C ASP A 69 0.07 -23.54 0.48
N ILE A 70 0.15 -23.33 -0.84
CA ILE A 70 0.38 -22.01 -1.44
C ILE A 70 -0.75 -21.04 -1.07
N ALA A 71 -2.01 -21.47 -1.20
CA ALA A 71 -3.17 -20.63 -0.85
C ALA A 71 -3.16 -20.25 0.64
N SER A 72 -2.82 -21.20 1.51
CA SER A 72 -2.67 -20.97 2.95
C SER A 72 -1.56 -19.96 3.26
N ILE A 73 -0.39 -20.10 2.62
CA ILE A 73 0.73 -19.15 2.75
C ILE A 73 0.31 -17.76 2.28
N LEU A 74 -0.31 -17.64 1.10
CA LEU A 74 -0.78 -16.35 0.58
C LEU A 74 -1.82 -15.70 1.52
N GLY A 75 -2.74 -16.50 2.07
CA GLY A 75 -3.70 -16.02 3.05
C GLY A 75 -3.03 -15.47 4.31
N ARG A 76 -2.11 -16.22 4.90
CA ARG A 76 -1.47 -15.88 6.17
C ARG A 76 -0.39 -14.80 6.05
N GLN A 77 0.46 -14.89 5.04
CA GLN A 77 1.67 -14.06 4.92
C GLN A 77 1.46 -12.81 4.05
N VAL A 78 0.43 -12.79 3.21
CA VAL A 78 0.20 -11.66 2.29
C VAL A 78 -1.14 -10.98 2.57
N SER A 79 -2.25 -11.71 2.52
CA SER A 79 -3.58 -11.12 2.64
C SER A 79 -3.84 -10.49 4.01
N ARG A 80 -3.65 -11.24 5.10
CA ARG A 80 -3.87 -10.72 6.47
C ARG A 80 -2.97 -9.52 6.80
N PRO A 81 -1.64 -9.56 6.57
CA PRO A 81 -0.78 -8.42 6.85
C PRO A 81 -1.12 -7.18 6.01
N LEU A 82 -1.52 -7.35 4.75
CA LEU A 82 -1.94 -6.21 3.92
C LEU A 82 -3.24 -5.58 4.42
N LEU A 83 -4.22 -6.39 4.84
CA LEU A 83 -5.47 -5.90 5.42
C LEU A 83 -5.20 -5.08 6.68
N GLU A 84 -4.41 -5.61 7.61
CA GLU A 84 -4.04 -4.91 8.84
C GLU A 84 -3.28 -3.60 8.56
N ARG A 85 -2.29 -3.63 7.65
CA ARG A 85 -1.53 -2.43 7.27
C ARG A 85 -2.40 -1.38 6.58
N SER A 86 -3.33 -1.79 5.72
CA SER A 86 -4.23 -0.87 5.04
C SER A 86 -5.21 -0.21 6.02
N PHE A 87 -5.70 -0.97 7.00
CA PHE A 87 -6.55 -0.44 8.07
C PHE A 87 -5.80 0.56 8.96
N TYR A 88 -4.57 0.24 9.34
CA TYR A 88 -3.72 1.13 10.12
C TYR A 88 -3.41 2.45 9.38
N ARG A 89 -3.01 2.39 8.10
CA ARG A 89 -2.81 3.60 7.28
C ARG A 89 -4.06 4.44 7.18
N LYS A 90 -5.23 3.81 7.01
CA LYS A 90 -6.53 4.51 7.00
C LYS A 90 -6.79 5.22 8.33
N MET A 91 -6.46 4.59 9.45
CA MET A 91 -6.59 5.19 10.78
C MET A 91 -5.61 6.36 10.99
N GLN A 92 -4.35 6.19 10.60
CA GLN A 92 -3.34 7.25 10.74
C GLN A 92 -3.65 8.46 9.86
N SER A 93 -4.06 8.22 8.62
CA SER A 93 -4.53 9.28 7.73
C SER A 93 -5.65 10.09 8.37
N ARG A 94 -6.64 9.43 9.01
CA ARG A 94 -7.70 10.12 9.75
C ARG A 94 -7.18 11.01 10.87
N LYS A 95 -6.15 10.59 11.61
CA LYS A 95 -5.54 11.41 12.68
C LYS A 95 -4.86 12.66 12.12
N VAL A 96 -4.12 12.52 11.03
CA VAL A 96 -3.47 13.65 10.35
C VAL A 96 -4.51 14.66 9.85
N PHE A 97 -5.57 14.16 9.19
CA PHE A 97 -6.65 15.03 8.73
C PHE A 97 -7.43 15.68 9.87
N ALA A 98 -7.66 14.98 10.99
CA ALA A 98 -8.28 15.57 12.18
C ALA A 98 -7.42 16.66 12.82
N HIS A 99 -6.09 16.48 12.88
CA HIS A 99 -5.18 17.53 13.32
C HIS A 99 -5.23 18.74 12.40
N ARG A 100 -5.18 18.50 11.08
CA ARG A 100 -5.30 19.56 10.08
C ARG A 100 -6.61 20.35 10.26
N GLU A 101 -7.74 19.66 10.37
CA GLU A 101 -9.06 20.28 10.56
C GLU A 101 -9.14 21.05 11.89
N SER A 102 -8.51 20.54 12.96
CA SER A 102 -8.38 21.27 14.22
C SER A 102 -7.58 22.56 14.06
N TYR A 103 -6.45 22.53 13.34
CA TYR A 103 -5.66 23.73 13.04
C TYR A 103 -6.45 24.72 12.18
N GLU A 104 -7.12 24.24 11.13
CA GLU A 104 -8.00 25.07 10.28
C GLU A 104 -9.13 25.72 11.11
N THR A 105 -9.73 24.99 12.06
CA THR A 105 -10.75 25.52 12.97
C THR A 105 -10.19 26.57 13.94
N ILE A 106 -8.99 26.35 14.49
CA ILE A 106 -8.33 27.31 15.37
C ILE A 106 -8.02 28.59 14.60
N ILE A 107 -7.52 28.45 13.36
CA ILE A 107 -7.27 29.57 12.45
C ILE A 107 -8.59 30.32 12.21
N ALA A 108 -9.65 29.64 11.77
CA ALA A 108 -10.94 30.25 11.48
C ALA A 108 -11.56 30.97 12.71
N LYS A 109 -11.48 30.38 13.91
CA LYS A 109 -11.94 31.03 15.14
C LYS A 109 -11.09 32.24 15.51
N THR A 110 -9.80 32.20 15.22
CA THR A 110 -8.88 33.32 15.45
C THR A 110 -9.19 34.44 14.47
N GLU A 111 -9.44 34.11 13.20
CA GLU A 111 -9.92 35.03 12.17
C GLU A 111 -11.28 35.65 12.52
N GLU A 112 -12.24 34.89 13.04
CA GLU A 112 -13.55 35.42 13.46
C GLU A 112 -13.44 36.37 14.66
N LYS A 113 -12.60 36.03 15.65
CA LYS A 113 -12.31 36.93 16.78
C LYS A 113 -11.58 38.19 16.30
N LEU A 114 -10.65 38.07 15.35
CA LEU A 114 -9.99 39.20 14.70
C LEU A 114 -11.02 40.07 13.98
N ALA A 115 -11.95 39.50 13.21
CA ALA A 115 -13.00 40.23 12.50
C ALA A 115 -13.95 41.00 13.44
N LYS A 116 -14.23 40.47 14.64
CA LYS A 116 -15.02 41.18 15.66
C LYS A 116 -14.26 42.36 16.27
N VAL A 117 -12.93 42.23 16.43
CA VAL A 117 -12.07 43.34 16.87
C VAL A 117 -11.84 44.35 15.72
N ASP A 118 -11.84 43.90 14.46
CA ASP A 118 -11.78 44.73 13.24
C ASP A 118 -12.97 45.70 13.14
N ALA A 119 -14.15 45.31 13.62
CA ALA A 119 -15.32 46.17 13.68
C ALA A 119 -15.18 47.35 14.67
N GLU A 120 -14.31 47.23 15.68
CA GLU A 120 -14.12 48.23 16.73
C GLU A 120 -12.88 49.11 16.51
N ASN A 121 -11.87 48.70 15.72
CA ASN A 121 -10.70 49.55 15.43
C ASN A 121 -9.88 49.14 14.16
N PRO A 122 -10.29 49.57 12.95
CA PRO A 122 -9.81 49.03 11.66
C PRO A 122 -8.33 49.33 11.30
N LYS A 123 -7.64 50.21 12.04
CA LYS A 123 -6.23 50.58 11.77
C LYS A 123 -5.21 49.83 12.64
N LYS A 124 -5.64 49.20 13.74
CA LYS A 124 -4.73 48.61 14.74
C LYS A 124 -4.45 47.11 14.54
N ILE A 125 -5.21 46.43 13.66
CA ILE A 125 -5.28 44.96 13.59
C ILE A 125 -4.72 44.39 12.28
N ALA A 126 -4.45 45.23 11.28
CA ALA A 126 -3.60 44.86 10.14
C ALA A 126 -2.26 44.25 10.59
N GLY A 127 -1.81 44.55 11.81
CA GLY A 127 -0.57 44.02 12.41
C GLY A 127 -0.62 42.63 13.05
N ARG A 128 -1.63 41.77 12.83
CA ARG A 128 -1.62 40.40 13.40
C ARG A 128 -1.94 39.30 12.39
N LEU A 129 -1.12 39.19 11.33
CA LEU A 129 -1.17 38.11 10.34
C LEU A 129 0.22 37.61 9.96
N THR A 130 0.25 36.35 9.55
CA THR A 130 1.34 35.46 9.10
C THR A 130 2.59 36.15 8.52
N ALA A 131 3.77 35.52 8.65
CA ALA A 131 5.06 36.11 8.24
C ALA A 131 5.09 36.64 6.80
N GLN A 132 4.36 36.00 5.88
CA GLN A 132 4.16 36.47 4.50
C GLN A 132 3.44 37.83 4.44
N PHE A 133 2.41 38.03 5.27
CA PHE A 133 1.64 39.27 5.35
C PHE A 133 2.44 40.38 6.04
N ALA A 134 3.16 40.07 7.13
CA ALA A 134 4.04 41.02 7.80
C ALA A 134 5.15 41.54 6.87
N LEU A 135 5.69 40.68 5.98
CA LEU A 135 6.65 41.09 4.96
C LEU A 135 6.03 42.05 3.92
N LEU A 136 4.80 41.79 3.49
CA LEU A 136 4.09 42.66 2.55
C LEU A 136 3.77 44.03 3.17
N GLN A 137 3.41 44.05 4.45
CA GLN A 137 3.11 45.28 5.18
C GLN A 137 4.36 46.14 5.37
N THR A 138 5.44 45.59 5.92
CA THR A 138 6.69 46.34 6.13
C THR A 138 7.28 46.85 4.80
N ARG A 139 7.14 46.07 3.72
CA ARG A 139 7.49 46.53 2.36
C ARG A 139 6.65 47.73 1.91
N GLN A 140 5.34 47.72 2.19
CA GLN A 140 4.45 48.81 1.82
C GLN A 140 4.70 50.07 2.65
N GLU A 141 4.97 49.93 3.94
CA GLU A 141 5.34 51.03 4.84
C GLU A 141 6.65 51.68 4.41
N TYR A 142 7.67 50.88 4.06
CA TYR A 142 8.91 51.36 3.46
C TYR A 142 8.67 52.19 2.19
N LYS A 143 7.85 51.67 1.25
CA LYS A 143 7.51 52.39 0.01
C LYS A 143 6.78 53.70 0.29
N ASN A 144 5.83 53.70 1.22
CA ASN A 144 5.05 54.88 1.57
C ASN A 144 5.96 55.94 2.22
N ALA A 145 6.84 55.54 3.14
CA ALA A 145 7.79 56.45 3.78
C ALA A 145 8.77 57.07 2.77
N TYR A 146 9.21 56.30 1.77
CA TYR A 146 10.03 56.82 0.67
C TYR A 146 9.28 57.89 -0.15
N VAL A 147 8.03 57.62 -0.53
CA VAL A 147 7.19 58.59 -1.26
C VAL A 147 6.93 59.84 -0.43
N SER A 148 6.67 59.69 0.88
CA SER A 148 6.49 60.82 1.79
C SER A 148 7.76 61.66 1.95
N TYR A 149 8.94 61.04 2.00
CA TYR A 149 10.22 61.75 2.01
C TYR A 149 10.44 62.54 0.71
N LEU A 150 10.14 61.96 -0.45
CA LEU A 150 10.24 62.65 -1.74
C LEU A 150 9.26 63.84 -1.85
N ALA A 151 8.05 63.69 -1.30
CA ALA A 151 7.03 64.73 -1.32
C ALA A 151 7.35 65.90 -0.37
N SER A 152 7.96 65.63 0.78
CA SER A 152 8.36 66.63 1.77
C SER A 152 9.68 66.22 2.44
N PRO A 153 10.84 66.64 1.89
CA PRO A 153 12.14 66.27 2.42
C PRO A 153 12.43 67.00 3.73
N THR A 154 12.44 66.26 4.83
CA THR A 154 12.73 66.75 6.19
C THR A 154 13.58 65.73 6.93
N THR A 155 14.22 66.14 8.02
CA THR A 155 14.98 65.22 8.88
C THR A 155 14.07 64.14 9.47
N GLU A 156 12.84 64.48 9.85
CA GLU A 156 11.85 63.51 10.33
C GLU A 156 11.43 62.51 9.24
N SER A 157 11.13 62.97 8.02
CA SER A 157 10.71 62.07 6.93
C SER A 157 11.86 61.16 6.46
N LEU A 158 13.11 61.62 6.53
CA LEU A 158 14.29 60.80 6.26
C LEU A 158 14.50 59.73 7.34
N SER A 159 14.32 60.09 8.63
CA SER A 159 14.41 59.13 9.74
C SER A 159 13.32 58.04 9.64
N ALA A 160 12.08 58.43 9.33
CA ALA A 160 10.98 57.48 9.14
C ALA A 160 11.23 56.52 7.96
N TYR A 161 11.84 57.01 6.87
CA TYR A 161 12.27 56.18 5.75
C TYR A 161 13.32 55.13 6.15
N PHE A 162 14.38 55.54 6.84
CA PHE A 162 15.41 54.59 7.29
C PHE A 162 14.87 53.56 8.29
N ASN A 163 14.00 53.98 9.22
CA ASN A 163 13.40 53.08 10.20
C ASN A 163 12.51 52.03 9.53
N SER A 164 11.67 52.43 8.58
CA SER A 164 10.81 51.51 7.81
C SER A 164 11.60 50.59 6.87
N HIS A 165 12.70 51.08 6.29
CA HIS A 165 13.63 50.24 5.53
C HIS A 165 14.25 49.14 6.40
N ASN A 166 14.79 49.50 7.57
CA ASN A 166 15.42 48.55 8.48
C ASN A 166 14.41 47.50 8.97
N ALA A 167 13.17 47.92 9.28
CA ALA A 167 12.10 47.01 9.66
C ALA A 167 11.75 46.02 8.52
N TYR A 168 11.68 46.49 7.28
CA TYR A 168 11.45 45.63 6.12
C TYR A 168 12.57 44.61 5.91
N ILE A 169 13.83 45.03 5.99
CA ILE A 169 14.99 44.14 5.81
C ILE A 169 15.04 43.08 6.92
N GLN A 170 14.79 43.45 8.18
CA GLN A 170 14.72 42.49 9.29
C GLN A 170 13.60 41.46 9.07
N GLN A 171 12.41 41.91 8.65
CA GLN A 171 11.29 41.02 8.38
C GLN A 171 11.56 40.10 7.18
N LEU A 172 12.28 40.57 6.17
CA LEU A 172 12.71 39.79 5.01
C LEU A 172 13.66 38.67 5.44
N HIS A 173 14.67 38.97 6.25
CA HIS A 173 15.59 37.96 6.78
C HIS A 173 14.89 36.94 7.66
N ALA A 174 13.99 37.37 8.55
CA ALA A 174 13.21 36.47 9.39
C ALA A 174 12.32 35.54 8.55
N THR A 175 11.65 36.07 7.52
CA THR A 175 10.77 35.28 6.65
C THR A 175 11.56 34.27 5.81
N ASN A 176 12.69 34.69 5.24
CA ASN A 176 13.57 33.80 4.48
C ASN A 176 14.15 32.69 5.37
N GLY A 177 14.59 33.03 6.58
CA GLY A 177 15.09 32.05 7.55
C GLY A 177 14.04 31.02 7.95
N MET A 178 12.78 31.45 8.20
CA MET A 178 11.70 30.50 8.47
C MET A 178 11.37 29.61 7.29
N MET A 179 11.46 30.13 6.06
CA MET A 179 11.19 29.35 4.85
C MET A 179 12.30 28.32 4.59
N GLU A 180 13.55 28.69 4.85
CA GLU A 180 14.71 27.81 4.78
C GLU A 180 14.64 26.70 5.83
N GLU A 181 14.35 27.04 7.10
CA GLU A 181 14.19 26.07 8.19
C GLU A 181 13.01 25.12 7.93
N PHE A 182 11.90 25.64 7.38
CA PHE A 182 10.77 24.82 7.01
C PHE A 182 11.12 23.83 5.90
N GLY A 183 11.79 24.29 4.84
CA GLY A 183 12.17 23.47 3.69
C GLY A 183 13.27 22.45 3.98
N ASN A 184 14.28 22.84 4.77
CA ASN A 184 15.48 22.05 4.99
C ASN A 184 15.41 21.16 6.23
N ALA A 185 14.68 21.56 7.28
CA ALA A 185 14.63 20.82 8.54
C ALA A 185 13.24 20.30 8.87
N THR A 186 12.22 21.17 8.88
CA THR A 186 10.89 20.81 9.40
C THR A 186 10.15 19.83 8.49
N LEU A 187 10.08 20.13 7.19
CA LEU A 187 9.37 19.31 6.21
C LEU A 187 10.05 17.92 6.03
N PRO A 188 11.38 17.82 5.85
CA PRO A 188 12.06 16.53 5.83
C PRO A 188 11.86 15.74 7.11
N SER A 189 11.90 16.37 8.29
CA SER A 189 11.69 15.66 9.57
C SER A 189 10.27 15.11 9.71
N LEU A 190 9.25 15.84 9.25
CA LEU A 190 7.87 15.35 9.24
C LEU A 190 7.69 14.18 8.27
N LEU A 191 8.32 14.24 7.10
CA LEU A 191 8.32 13.15 6.12
C LEU A 191 9.10 11.94 6.66
N GLN A 192 10.24 12.16 7.30
CA GLN A 192 11.08 11.12 7.87
C GLN A 192 10.37 10.42 9.03
N LEU A 193 9.73 11.15 9.96
CA LEU A 193 8.87 10.57 10.99
C LEU A 193 7.77 9.68 10.40
N SER A 194 7.16 10.11 9.29
CA SER A 194 6.14 9.30 8.61
C SER A 194 6.72 8.02 7.99
N VAL A 195 7.96 8.04 7.52
CA VAL A 195 8.65 6.90 6.90
C VAL A 195 9.23 5.97 7.96
N ASP A 196 9.86 6.50 9.00
CA ASP A 196 10.44 5.72 10.10
C ASP A 196 9.36 5.04 10.93
N ASP A 197 8.20 5.68 11.15
CA ASP A 197 7.03 5.00 11.73
C ASP A 197 6.50 3.87 10.83
N LEU A 198 6.67 3.97 9.51
CA LEU A 198 6.34 2.88 8.58
C LEU A 198 7.39 1.74 8.61
N MET A 199 8.67 2.07 8.88
CA MET A 199 9.80 1.13 8.85
C MET A 199 10.05 0.44 10.21
N ALA A 200 9.88 1.13 11.34
CA ALA A 200 9.98 0.55 12.69
C ALA A 200 8.94 -0.55 12.93
N ASN A 201 7.77 -0.43 12.29
CA ASN A 201 6.73 -1.47 12.29
C ASN A 201 7.06 -2.65 11.34
N TYR A 202 8.07 -2.52 10.48
CA TYR A 202 8.58 -3.60 9.64
C TYR A 202 9.61 -4.47 10.39
N THR A 203 10.45 -3.85 11.23
CA THR A 203 11.46 -4.55 12.04
C THR A 203 10.83 -5.38 13.17
N VAL A 204 9.81 -4.86 13.87
CA VAL A 204 9.08 -5.64 14.91
C VAL A 204 8.42 -6.89 14.29
N SER A 205 7.95 -6.82 13.04
CA SER A 205 7.38 -7.97 12.33
C SER A 205 8.41 -9.00 11.85
N CYS A 206 9.70 -8.67 11.83
CA CYS A 206 10.76 -9.61 11.43
C CYS A 206 11.37 -10.36 12.62
N ASP A 207 11.39 -9.75 13.81
CA ASP A 207 11.93 -10.37 15.03
C ASP A 207 10.97 -11.35 15.73
N GLU A 208 9.68 -11.37 15.36
CA GLU A 208 8.68 -12.34 15.87
C GLU A 208 8.50 -13.60 14.98
N ARG A 209 9.44 -13.89 14.05
CA ARG A 209 9.41 -15.10 13.22
C ARG A 209 10.36 -16.20 13.68
#